data_AF-A0AAD8NMB2-F1
#
_entry.id   AF-A0AAD8NMB2-F1
#
_cell.length_a   1.000
_cell.length_b   1.000
_cell.length_c   1.000
_cell.angle_alpha   90.00
_cell.angle_beta   90.00
_cell.angle_gamma   90.00
#
_symmetry.space_group_name_H-M   'P 1'
#
loop_
_entity.id
_entity.type
_entity.pdbx_description
1 polymer ?
#
loop_
_entity_poly.entity_id
_entity_poly.type
_entity_poly.pdbx_seq_one_letter_code
_entity_poly.pdbx_strand_id
1 'polypeptide(L)'
;MVGKSDSQKRNPKDKANHLALVKFLEKDIAQASGPSKAEDEVDRLADHDGDEMFVWPWKGVVVNLPVELKDGRYVGKSGSNMRDQLTMRGFNPTRVHPLWNFRGHSGCAVVEFNKGWAGFNNAMSFEKAYEADHHGKRDWKIAGDNKSDIYGWVARADDYKANNIIGEHLRKIGDLRTVSDIMAEEDRKANTLVSNLTNVIEVKKKHLEEMESKFVETENSLSKLIAEKDLLHQSYNEEIKKIQVSAREHFQRIFKDHEKIKLQLEDQKRELELRGHELEKREVVNENERKKVSEEIEKNAAKNSLLQKASDEQKKADESVMKLAEDQKREKEELHKKIILLEKQLDAKQAVELEIERLKGQLNVMKHIGDDDLEVIKKVEDIHKTLREKEEELDDLESLNQTLVVQERKSNDELQDARKELIDGLKELSKSAHIGVKRMGELENKPFLDAMKRKYGDMDADDRASEMCSLWEEYLRDPNWHPFKVVTIDGKSQGIIDENDDKLKGLKRDLGEDVYKAVTTALTEINDYNPSGRYITTELWNFTEGRKASLQEGVSYLLSMWDAHKRRRT
;
A
#
# COMPACT_ATOMS: atom_id res chain seq x y z
N MET A 1 -62.19 14.80 -15.32
CA MET A 1 -61.46 14.74 -14.04
C MET A 1 -59.99 14.97 -14.37
N VAL A 2 -59.47 16.19 -14.19
CA VAL A 2 -58.09 16.52 -14.58
C VAL A 2 -57.15 15.99 -13.51
N GLY A 3 -56.26 15.07 -13.89
CA GLY A 3 -55.40 14.31 -12.98
C GLY A 3 -54.47 15.19 -12.14
N LYS A 4 -54.56 15.03 -10.82
CA LYS A 4 -53.54 15.51 -9.87
C LYS A 4 -52.34 14.59 -9.97
N SER A 5 -51.27 15.05 -10.61
CA SER A 5 -49.98 14.37 -10.59
C SER A 5 -48.99 15.22 -9.80
N ASP A 6 -48.64 14.74 -8.61
CA ASP A 6 -47.61 15.32 -7.74
C ASP A 6 -46.22 14.94 -8.26
N SER A 7 -45.73 15.64 -9.29
CA SER A 7 -44.32 15.55 -9.67
C SER A 7 -43.55 16.80 -9.19
N GLN A 8 -42.66 16.59 -8.21
CA GLN A 8 -41.79 17.62 -7.63
C GLN A 8 -40.67 18.15 -8.56
N LYS A 9 -40.72 17.84 -9.87
CA LYS A 9 -39.65 18.20 -10.85
C LYS A 9 -40.18 18.96 -12.07
N ARG A 10 -41.02 19.98 -11.87
CA ARG A 10 -41.40 20.91 -12.95
C ARG A 10 -40.87 22.31 -12.67
N ASN A 11 -40.19 22.90 -13.66
CA ASN A 11 -39.67 24.26 -13.64
C ASN A 11 -40.80 25.25 -13.32
N PRO A 12 -40.59 26.29 -12.48
CA PRO A 12 -41.59 27.30 -12.17
C PRO A 12 -42.34 27.86 -13.39
N LYS A 13 -41.66 27.98 -14.54
CA LYS A 13 -42.25 28.45 -15.80
C LYS A 13 -43.33 27.50 -16.35
N ASP A 14 -43.14 26.19 -16.20
CA ASP A 14 -44.09 25.19 -16.70
C ASP A 14 -45.33 25.09 -15.81
N LYS A 15 -45.17 25.29 -14.49
CA LYS A 15 -46.30 25.40 -13.57
C LYS A 15 -47.16 26.63 -13.89
N ALA A 16 -46.52 27.77 -14.17
CA ALA A 16 -47.22 29.00 -14.55
C ALA A 16 -48.00 28.82 -15.86
N ASN A 17 -47.40 28.18 -16.87
CA ASN A 17 -48.05 27.92 -18.16
C ASN A 17 -49.25 26.96 -18.03
N HIS A 18 -49.11 25.89 -17.25
CA HIS A 18 -50.23 24.97 -16.98
C HIS A 18 -51.37 25.67 -16.22
N LEU A 19 -51.05 26.51 -15.24
CA LEU A 19 -52.06 27.25 -14.48
C LEU A 19 -52.80 28.27 -15.36
N ALA A 20 -52.07 28.93 -16.28
CA ALA A 20 -52.66 29.84 -17.26
C ALA A 20 -53.59 29.12 -18.23
N LEU A 21 -53.21 27.92 -18.69
CA LEU A 21 -54.03 27.11 -19.58
C LEU A 21 -55.30 26.60 -18.89
N VAL A 22 -55.22 26.16 -17.64
CA VAL A 22 -56.40 25.76 -16.86
C VAL A 22 -57.36 26.94 -16.69
N LYS A 23 -56.86 28.13 -16.35
CA LYS A 23 -57.69 29.34 -16.25
C LYS A 23 -58.35 29.73 -17.57
N PHE A 24 -57.66 29.57 -18.70
CA PHE A 24 -58.23 29.83 -20.03
C PHE A 24 -59.37 28.85 -20.36
N LEU A 25 -59.17 27.55 -20.11
CA LEU A 25 -60.17 26.52 -20.36
C LEU A 25 -61.41 26.68 -19.46
N GLU A 26 -61.22 27.03 -18.18
CA GLU A 26 -62.32 27.25 -17.24
C GLU A 26 -63.11 28.53 -17.53
N LYS A 27 -62.45 29.59 -18.00
CA LYS A 27 -63.09 30.91 -18.16
C LYS A 27 -63.69 31.13 -19.55
N ASP A 28 -62.99 30.71 -20.61
CA ASP A 28 -63.35 31.09 -21.98
C ASP A 28 -64.14 30.00 -22.72
N ILE A 29 -64.03 28.73 -22.32
CA ILE A 29 -64.76 27.62 -22.96
C ILE A 29 -66.05 27.27 -22.21
N ALA A 30 -66.05 27.33 -20.87
CA ALA A 30 -67.24 27.04 -20.07
C ALA A 30 -68.35 28.11 -20.27
N GLN A 31 -68.00 29.38 -20.51
CA GLN A 31 -68.97 30.44 -20.80
C GLN A 31 -69.54 30.42 -22.22
N ALA A 32 -68.87 29.77 -23.18
CA ALA A 32 -69.37 29.62 -24.55
C ALA A 32 -70.45 28.53 -24.70
N SER A 33 -70.77 27.80 -23.61
CA SER A 33 -71.61 26.60 -23.63
C SER A 33 -72.98 26.83 -22.96
N GLY A 34 -73.59 28.01 -23.15
CA GLY A 34 -74.97 28.27 -22.78
C GLY A 34 -75.93 27.90 -23.92
N PRO A 35 -77.08 27.25 -23.67
CA PRO A 35 -78.03 26.93 -24.73
C PRO A 35 -78.62 28.25 -25.27
N SER A 36 -78.37 28.53 -26.54
CA SER A 36 -79.10 29.56 -27.29
C SER A 36 -80.58 29.16 -27.33
N LYS A 37 -81.43 29.95 -26.66
CA LYS A 37 -82.89 29.86 -26.77
C LYS A 37 -83.28 29.87 -28.25
N ALA A 38 -84.05 28.87 -28.68
CA ALA A 38 -84.80 28.95 -29.91
C ALA A 38 -85.79 30.12 -29.78
N GLU A 39 -85.73 31.08 -30.68
CA GLU A 39 -86.82 32.03 -30.87
C GLU A 39 -87.99 31.24 -31.46
N ASP A 40 -89.16 31.37 -30.84
CA ASP A 40 -90.43 30.82 -31.33
C ASP A 40 -90.74 31.38 -32.72
N GLU A 41 -90.43 30.60 -33.76
CA GLU A 41 -90.90 30.87 -35.11
C GLU A 41 -92.40 30.54 -35.14
N VAL A 42 -93.23 31.58 -35.07
CA VAL A 42 -94.69 31.49 -35.15
C VAL A 42 -95.09 30.72 -36.41
N ASP A 43 -95.69 29.56 -36.22
CA ASP A 43 -96.18 28.65 -37.27
C ASP A 43 -97.21 29.37 -38.17
N ARG A 44 -96.72 29.84 -39.33
CA ARG A 44 -97.54 30.43 -40.40
C ARG A 44 -97.85 29.43 -41.51
N LEU A 45 -97.52 28.14 -41.33
CA LEU A 45 -97.64 27.10 -42.34
C LEU A 45 -98.95 26.30 -42.26
N ALA A 46 -99.74 26.47 -41.19
CA ALA A 46 -100.94 25.69 -40.92
C ALA A 46 -102.13 25.89 -41.90
N ASP A 47 -102.06 26.83 -42.84
CA ASP A 47 -103.20 27.24 -43.68
C ASP A 47 -103.10 26.79 -45.16
N HIS A 48 -102.09 26.00 -45.53
CA HIS A 48 -101.87 25.57 -46.93
C HIS A 48 -102.10 24.07 -47.13
N ASP A 49 -102.93 23.74 -48.11
CA ASP A 49 -103.25 22.37 -48.53
C ASP A 49 -101.96 21.63 -48.91
N GLY A 50 -101.66 20.51 -48.23
CA GLY A 50 -100.39 19.77 -48.37
C GLY A 50 -100.16 19.18 -49.77
N ASP A 51 -101.20 19.18 -50.60
CA ASP A 51 -101.18 18.74 -52.00
C ASP A 51 -100.90 19.89 -53.00
N GLU A 52 -100.78 21.14 -52.53
CA GLU A 52 -100.50 22.28 -53.39
C GLU A 52 -99.05 22.23 -53.93
N MET A 53 -98.94 22.23 -55.26
CA MET A 53 -97.67 22.14 -55.98
C MET A 53 -97.16 23.52 -56.37
N PHE A 54 -95.98 23.87 -55.87
CA PHE A 54 -95.26 25.10 -56.14
C PHE A 54 -94.14 24.87 -57.14
N VAL A 55 -93.80 25.89 -57.92
CA VAL A 55 -92.55 25.84 -58.69
C VAL A 55 -91.38 26.05 -57.74
N TRP A 56 -90.53 25.03 -57.60
CA TRP A 56 -89.33 25.00 -56.77
C TRP A 56 -88.07 25.18 -57.63
N PRO A 57 -87.12 26.06 -57.24
CA PRO A 57 -87.21 26.99 -56.11
C PRO A 57 -88.31 28.04 -56.29
N TRP A 58 -88.86 28.58 -55.20
CA TRP A 58 -90.05 29.43 -55.22
C TRP A 58 -89.98 30.56 -56.27
N LYS A 59 -91.04 30.66 -57.09
CA LYS A 59 -91.16 31.66 -58.16
C LYS A 59 -92.44 32.48 -58.02
N GLY A 60 -92.36 33.77 -58.31
CA GLY A 60 -93.51 34.66 -58.51
C GLY A 60 -93.74 34.92 -59.99
N VAL A 61 -94.98 35.18 -60.38
CA VAL A 61 -95.37 35.65 -61.70
C VAL A 61 -95.85 37.08 -61.56
N VAL A 62 -95.38 37.96 -62.43
CA VAL A 62 -95.84 39.33 -62.55
C VAL A 62 -96.31 39.58 -63.98
N VAL A 63 -97.50 40.15 -64.15
CA VAL A 63 -98.09 40.45 -65.46
C VAL A 63 -98.59 41.89 -65.54
N ASN A 64 -98.91 42.33 -66.76
CA ASN A 64 -99.32 43.70 -67.08
C ASN A 64 -98.23 44.75 -66.81
N LEU A 65 -96.96 44.38 -67.03
CA LEU A 65 -95.84 45.33 -66.94
C LEU A 65 -95.91 46.36 -68.08
N PRO A 66 -95.65 47.65 -67.78
CA PRO A 66 -95.68 48.70 -68.79
C PRO A 66 -94.62 48.47 -69.86
N VAL A 67 -95.06 48.41 -71.12
CA VAL A 67 -94.21 48.25 -72.31
C VAL A 67 -94.50 49.34 -73.33
N GLU A 68 -93.45 49.85 -73.98
CA GLU A 68 -93.53 50.86 -75.03
C GLU A 68 -93.15 50.23 -76.38
N LEU A 69 -93.85 50.57 -77.45
CA LEU A 69 -93.48 50.14 -78.80
C LEU A 69 -92.41 51.10 -79.36
N LYS A 70 -91.17 50.63 -79.51
CA LYS A 70 -90.06 51.37 -80.13
C LYS A 70 -89.49 50.53 -81.28
N ASP A 71 -89.33 51.13 -82.45
CA ASP A 71 -88.77 50.49 -83.65
C ASP A 71 -89.41 49.12 -83.99
N GLY A 72 -90.74 49.02 -83.82
CA GLY A 72 -91.52 47.81 -84.10
C GLY A 72 -91.39 46.69 -83.07
N ARG A 73 -90.68 46.89 -81.95
CA ARG A 73 -90.57 45.95 -80.83
C ARG A 73 -91.04 46.57 -79.52
N TYR A 74 -91.64 45.76 -78.66
CA TYR A 74 -91.99 46.17 -77.30
C TYR A 74 -90.73 46.20 -76.43
N VAL A 75 -90.50 47.32 -75.74
CA VAL A 75 -89.43 47.48 -74.75
C VAL A 75 -90.03 47.82 -73.39
N GLY A 76 -89.42 47.30 -72.33
CA GLY A 76 -89.86 47.52 -70.95
C GLY A 76 -88.68 47.84 -70.04
N LYS A 77 -88.96 48.18 -68.78
CA LYS A 77 -87.92 48.37 -67.76
C LYS A 77 -87.16 47.05 -67.52
N SER A 78 -85.91 47.15 -67.05
CA SER A 78 -85.11 45.98 -66.73
C SER A 78 -85.69 45.21 -65.54
N GLY A 79 -85.43 43.90 -65.48
CA GLY A 79 -85.80 43.06 -64.34
C GLY A 79 -85.20 43.55 -63.02
N SER A 80 -83.98 44.11 -63.05
CA SER A 80 -83.34 44.69 -61.86
C SER A 80 -84.16 45.82 -61.25
N ASN A 81 -84.80 46.67 -62.07
CA ASN A 81 -85.63 47.75 -61.56
C ASN A 81 -86.85 47.21 -60.79
N MET A 82 -87.51 46.17 -61.33
CA MET A 82 -88.62 45.50 -60.64
C MET A 82 -88.13 44.79 -59.36
N ARG A 83 -86.98 44.10 -59.43
CA ARG A 83 -86.38 43.44 -58.27
C ARG A 83 -86.19 44.43 -57.13
N ASP A 84 -85.59 45.59 -57.41
CA ASP A 84 -85.29 46.59 -56.37
C ASP A 84 -86.58 47.17 -55.77
N GLN A 85 -87.64 47.38 -56.57
CA GLN A 85 -88.96 47.78 -56.06
C GLN A 85 -89.58 46.71 -55.14
N LEU A 86 -89.53 45.44 -55.54
CA LEU A 86 -90.03 44.34 -54.73
C LEU A 86 -89.19 44.15 -53.45
N THR A 87 -87.88 44.40 -53.50
CA THR A 87 -87.00 44.43 -52.33
C THR A 87 -87.38 45.57 -51.38
N MET A 88 -87.67 46.77 -51.88
CA MET A 88 -88.15 47.89 -51.06
C MET A 88 -89.49 47.61 -50.38
N ARG A 89 -90.34 46.75 -50.98
CA ARG A 89 -91.59 46.27 -50.36
C ARG A 89 -91.37 45.12 -49.36
N GLY A 90 -90.12 44.71 -49.12
CA GLY A 90 -89.77 43.67 -48.15
C GLY A 90 -89.88 42.23 -48.68
N PHE A 91 -90.16 42.03 -49.98
CA PHE A 91 -90.30 40.69 -50.55
C PHE A 91 -88.96 40.02 -50.90
N ASN A 92 -87.86 40.77 -50.89
CA ASN A 92 -86.49 40.27 -51.05
C ASN A 92 -86.31 39.19 -52.16
N PRO A 93 -86.75 39.45 -53.42
CA PRO A 93 -86.49 38.52 -54.50
C PRO A 93 -85.00 38.46 -54.85
N THR A 94 -84.51 37.29 -55.21
CA THR A 94 -83.12 37.10 -55.66
C THR A 94 -82.93 37.63 -57.07
N ARG A 95 -83.96 37.52 -57.92
CA ARG A 95 -83.91 37.92 -59.33
C ARG A 95 -85.32 38.17 -59.88
N VAL A 96 -85.42 39.01 -60.92
CA VAL A 96 -86.63 39.13 -61.74
C VAL A 96 -86.26 38.99 -63.21
N HIS A 97 -86.94 38.09 -63.91
CA HIS A 97 -86.74 37.75 -65.30
C HIS A 97 -87.88 38.27 -66.16
N PRO A 98 -87.71 39.42 -66.84
CA PRO A 98 -88.64 39.82 -67.88
C PRO A 98 -88.68 38.77 -68.99
N LEU A 99 -89.87 38.40 -69.43
CA LEU A 99 -90.07 37.38 -70.45
C LEU A 99 -90.13 38.03 -71.83
N TRP A 100 -89.42 37.48 -72.80
CA TRP A 100 -89.26 38.04 -74.14
C TRP A 100 -89.79 37.09 -75.21
N ASN A 101 -90.53 37.63 -76.19
CA ASN A 101 -90.98 36.91 -77.38
C ASN A 101 -90.46 37.59 -78.65
N PHE A 102 -90.83 37.06 -79.82
CA PHE A 102 -90.40 37.61 -81.12
C PHE A 102 -90.82 39.09 -81.35
N ARG A 103 -91.82 39.59 -80.60
CA ARG A 103 -92.27 41.00 -80.64
C ARG A 103 -91.57 41.89 -79.60
N GLY A 104 -90.65 41.36 -78.79
CA GLY A 104 -89.95 42.07 -77.72
C GLY A 104 -90.42 41.66 -76.33
N HIS A 105 -90.45 42.61 -75.39
CA HIS A 105 -90.84 42.42 -74.01
C HIS A 105 -92.32 42.01 -73.92
N SER A 106 -92.63 40.88 -73.27
CA SER A 106 -93.98 40.31 -73.26
C SER A 106 -94.97 40.99 -72.30
N GLY A 107 -94.49 41.93 -71.48
CA GLY A 107 -95.28 42.52 -70.39
C GLY A 107 -95.41 41.61 -69.17
N CYS A 108 -94.70 40.47 -69.16
CA CYS A 108 -94.67 39.52 -68.06
C CYS A 108 -93.24 39.35 -67.54
N ALA A 109 -93.09 39.05 -66.26
CA ALA A 109 -91.82 38.67 -65.64
C ALA A 109 -92.02 37.54 -64.63
N VAL A 110 -90.96 36.75 -64.43
CA VAL A 110 -90.88 35.75 -63.36
C VAL A 110 -89.95 36.26 -62.27
N VAL A 111 -90.45 36.32 -61.05
CA VAL A 111 -89.70 36.68 -59.84
C VAL A 111 -89.11 35.40 -59.24
N GLU A 112 -87.85 35.42 -58.84
CA GLU A 112 -87.19 34.31 -58.15
C GLU A 112 -86.97 34.65 -56.68
N PHE A 113 -87.20 33.68 -55.80
CA PHE A 113 -86.90 33.79 -54.37
C PHE A 113 -85.85 32.75 -53.94
N ASN A 114 -85.34 32.88 -52.72
CA ASN A 114 -84.32 31.98 -52.14
C ASN A 114 -84.82 30.53 -52.04
N LYS A 115 -83.92 29.53 -52.17
CA LYS A 115 -84.25 28.10 -52.12
C LYS A 115 -84.56 27.55 -50.71
N GLY A 116 -84.98 28.35 -49.75
CA GLY A 116 -85.22 27.91 -48.36
C GLY A 116 -86.54 28.41 -47.82
N TRP A 117 -86.85 28.10 -46.56
CA TRP A 117 -88.09 28.53 -45.91
C TRP A 117 -88.22 30.06 -45.81
N ALA A 118 -87.13 30.78 -45.62
CA ALA A 118 -87.12 32.24 -45.74
C ALA A 118 -87.56 32.73 -47.14
N GLY A 119 -87.17 32.02 -48.20
CA GLY A 119 -87.60 32.33 -49.56
C GLY A 119 -89.07 31.97 -49.81
N PHE A 120 -89.58 30.92 -49.16
CA PHE A 120 -91.01 30.58 -49.19
C PHE A 120 -91.83 31.69 -48.55
N ASN A 121 -91.45 32.11 -47.35
CA ASN A 121 -92.10 33.20 -46.61
C ASN A 121 -92.12 34.51 -47.41
N ASN A 122 -91.02 34.82 -48.07
CA ASN A 122 -90.92 35.98 -48.98
C ASN A 122 -91.87 35.87 -50.18
N ALA A 123 -91.92 34.70 -50.82
CA ALA A 123 -92.82 34.43 -51.95
C ALA A 123 -94.29 34.54 -51.53
N MET A 124 -94.67 33.93 -50.41
CA MET A 124 -96.03 33.98 -49.89
C MET A 124 -96.43 35.41 -49.46
N SER A 125 -95.50 36.17 -48.89
CA SER A 125 -95.74 37.58 -48.57
C SER A 125 -95.97 38.43 -49.81
N PHE A 126 -95.22 38.16 -50.89
CA PHE A 126 -95.43 38.78 -52.20
C PHE A 126 -96.85 38.49 -52.73
N GLU A 127 -97.28 37.23 -52.76
CA GLU A 127 -98.62 36.86 -53.24
C GLU A 127 -99.73 37.48 -52.39
N LYS A 128 -99.62 37.38 -51.06
CA LYS A 128 -100.60 37.97 -50.14
C LYS A 128 -100.73 39.49 -50.30
N ALA A 129 -99.62 40.18 -50.57
CA ALA A 129 -99.66 41.63 -50.77
C ALA A 129 -100.38 42.02 -52.08
N TYR A 130 -100.10 41.33 -53.18
CA TYR A 130 -100.81 41.58 -54.44
C TYR A 130 -102.29 41.17 -54.36
N GLU A 131 -102.62 40.10 -53.63
CA GLU A 131 -104.01 39.71 -53.39
C GLU A 131 -104.75 40.74 -52.51
N ALA A 132 -104.11 41.28 -51.47
CA ALA A 132 -104.68 42.32 -50.62
C ALA A 132 -104.93 43.64 -51.39
N ASP A 133 -104.08 43.95 -52.38
CA ASP A 133 -104.23 45.10 -53.28
C ASP A 133 -105.27 44.85 -54.40
N HIS A 134 -106.00 43.72 -54.40
CA HIS A 134 -106.90 43.26 -55.48
C HIS A 134 -106.20 43.12 -56.85
N HIS A 135 -104.90 42.85 -56.83
CA HIS A 135 -104.05 42.64 -57.98
C HIS A 135 -103.50 41.20 -58.03
N GLY A 136 -104.27 40.25 -57.51
CA GLY A 136 -103.92 38.84 -57.53
C GLY A 136 -104.26 38.14 -58.84
N LYS A 137 -103.95 36.84 -58.91
CA LYS A 137 -104.25 36.01 -60.09
C LYS A 137 -105.74 35.95 -60.44
N ARG A 138 -106.60 35.90 -59.42
CA ARG A 138 -108.06 35.85 -59.59
C ARG A 138 -108.56 37.14 -60.25
N ASP A 139 -108.09 38.28 -59.76
CA ASP A 139 -108.44 39.60 -60.30
C ASP A 139 -107.95 39.76 -61.74
N TRP A 140 -106.76 39.22 -62.05
CA TRP A 140 -106.26 39.18 -63.43
C TRP A 140 -107.14 38.34 -64.37
N LYS A 141 -107.84 37.31 -63.89
CA LYS A 141 -108.70 36.45 -64.73
C LYS A 141 -110.12 36.99 -64.94
N ILE A 142 -110.59 37.98 -64.17
CA ILE A 142 -111.92 38.59 -64.35
C ILE A 142 -111.95 39.45 -65.62
N ALA A 143 -113.02 39.36 -66.42
CA ALA A 143 -113.22 40.16 -67.63
C ALA A 143 -113.93 41.49 -67.31
N GLY A 144 -113.26 42.61 -67.54
CA GLY A 144 -113.77 43.98 -67.40
C GLY A 144 -112.81 44.95 -68.09
N ASP A 145 -113.36 45.99 -68.73
CA ASP A 145 -112.56 46.91 -69.56
C ASP A 145 -111.75 47.90 -68.71
N ASN A 146 -110.44 47.96 -68.99
CA ASN A 146 -109.34 48.75 -68.41
C ASN A 146 -108.64 48.19 -67.15
N LYS A 147 -107.63 47.32 -67.36
CA LYS A 147 -106.62 46.94 -66.35
C LYS A 147 -105.36 47.81 -66.48
N SER A 148 -105.14 48.74 -65.55
CA SER A 148 -103.99 49.66 -65.54
C SER A 148 -102.80 49.19 -64.70
N ASP A 149 -103.04 48.33 -63.71
CA ASP A 149 -102.06 48.03 -62.65
C ASP A 149 -101.30 46.72 -62.88
N ILE A 150 -100.23 46.52 -62.12
CA ILE A 150 -99.38 45.32 -62.18
C ILE A 150 -99.99 44.23 -61.28
N TYR A 151 -100.13 43.02 -61.80
CA TYR A 151 -100.67 41.88 -61.08
C TYR A 151 -99.58 40.86 -60.73
N GLY A 152 -99.70 40.22 -59.57
CA GLY A 152 -98.67 39.32 -59.04
C GLY A 152 -99.23 38.15 -58.25
N TRP A 153 -98.63 36.98 -58.38
CA TRP A 153 -98.95 35.78 -57.58
C TRP A 153 -97.76 34.80 -57.57
N VAL A 154 -97.76 33.81 -56.67
CA VAL A 154 -96.71 32.78 -56.64
C VAL A 154 -97.07 31.66 -57.62
N ALA A 155 -96.08 31.22 -58.39
CA ALA A 155 -96.26 30.26 -59.47
C ALA A 155 -96.66 28.88 -58.92
N ARG A 156 -97.84 28.41 -59.34
CA ARG A 156 -98.38 27.08 -58.99
C ARG A 156 -98.39 26.14 -60.20
N ALA A 157 -98.91 24.93 -59.99
CA ALA A 157 -99.02 23.90 -61.03
C ALA A 157 -99.72 24.37 -62.32
N ASP A 158 -100.73 25.23 -62.23
CA ASP A 158 -101.44 25.74 -63.40
C ASP A 158 -100.58 26.72 -64.22
N ASP A 159 -99.78 27.58 -63.56
CA ASP A 159 -98.79 28.44 -64.24
C ASP A 159 -97.70 27.62 -64.92
N TYR A 160 -97.18 26.61 -64.21
CA TYR A 160 -96.12 25.73 -64.73
C TYR A 160 -96.58 24.90 -65.93
N LYS A 161 -97.82 24.42 -65.93
CA LYS A 161 -98.40 23.60 -67.01
C LYS A 161 -99.01 24.44 -68.13
N ALA A 162 -99.15 25.75 -67.95
CA ALA A 162 -99.70 26.63 -68.98
C ALA A 162 -98.89 26.56 -70.28
N ASN A 163 -99.60 26.52 -71.41
CA ASN A 163 -99.01 26.58 -72.74
C ASN A 163 -98.83 28.05 -73.18
N ASN A 164 -98.02 28.78 -72.43
CA ASN A 164 -97.68 30.18 -72.70
C ASN A 164 -96.22 30.45 -72.32
N ILE A 165 -95.74 31.67 -72.59
CA ILE A 165 -94.35 32.08 -72.31
C ILE A 165 -93.96 31.92 -70.83
N ILE A 166 -94.92 32.10 -69.91
CA ILE A 166 -94.69 31.98 -68.45
C ILE A 166 -94.45 30.50 -68.11
N GLY A 167 -95.34 29.60 -68.51
CA GLY A 167 -95.19 28.16 -68.26
C GLY A 167 -93.96 27.57 -68.95
N GLU A 168 -93.65 27.97 -70.18
CA GLU A 168 -92.41 27.57 -70.87
C GLU A 168 -91.15 28.00 -70.13
N HIS A 169 -91.16 29.20 -69.55
CA HIS A 169 -90.02 29.69 -68.77
C HIS A 169 -89.91 28.96 -67.42
N LEU A 170 -91.03 28.78 -66.70
CA LEU A 170 -91.04 28.10 -65.40
C LEU A 170 -90.48 26.66 -65.50
N ARG A 171 -90.83 25.91 -66.55
CA ARG A 171 -90.29 24.56 -66.83
C ARG A 171 -88.78 24.51 -67.08
N LYS A 172 -88.15 25.64 -67.42
CA LYS A 172 -86.69 25.71 -67.63
C LYS A 172 -85.92 25.99 -66.34
N ILE A 173 -86.55 26.59 -65.33
CA ILE A 173 -85.86 27.17 -64.16
C ILE A 173 -86.35 26.61 -62.82
N GLY A 174 -87.28 25.66 -62.84
CA GLY A 174 -87.77 25.00 -61.65
C GLY A 174 -88.58 23.75 -61.97
N ASP A 175 -88.89 22.99 -60.93
CA ASP A 175 -89.71 21.79 -60.96
C ASP A 175 -90.93 21.98 -60.06
N LEU A 176 -92.03 21.25 -60.30
CA LEU A 176 -93.16 21.27 -59.37
C LEU A 176 -92.88 20.37 -58.16
N ARG A 177 -93.02 20.93 -56.95
CA ARG A 177 -92.87 20.21 -55.68
C ARG A 177 -93.92 20.65 -54.66
N THR A 178 -94.30 19.74 -53.77
CA THR A 178 -95.08 20.08 -52.58
C THR A 178 -94.16 20.60 -51.47
N VAL A 179 -94.72 21.35 -50.52
CA VAL A 179 -94.04 21.74 -49.28
C VAL A 179 -93.59 20.49 -48.51
N SER A 180 -94.45 19.46 -48.46
CA SER A 180 -94.21 18.16 -47.82
C SER A 180 -92.97 17.44 -48.39
N ASP A 181 -92.78 17.43 -49.71
CA ASP A 181 -91.61 16.81 -50.35
C ASP A 181 -90.30 17.48 -49.95
N ILE A 182 -90.31 18.82 -49.86
CA ILE A 182 -89.13 19.62 -49.51
C ILE A 182 -88.77 19.41 -48.03
N MET A 183 -89.76 19.43 -47.13
CA MET A 183 -89.57 19.15 -45.71
C MET A 183 -89.03 17.72 -45.49
N ALA A 184 -89.65 16.72 -46.13
CA ALA A 184 -89.22 15.33 -45.99
C ALA A 184 -87.78 15.10 -46.50
N GLU A 185 -87.36 15.81 -47.54
CA GLU A 185 -85.97 15.74 -48.02
C GLU A 185 -84.98 16.37 -47.04
N GLU A 186 -85.33 17.51 -46.44
CA GLU A 186 -84.50 18.19 -45.43
C GLU A 186 -84.39 17.36 -44.15
N ASP A 187 -85.50 16.80 -43.67
CA ASP A 187 -85.53 15.89 -42.51
C ASP A 187 -84.70 14.63 -42.76
N ARG A 188 -84.76 14.04 -43.95
CA ARG A 188 -83.91 12.89 -44.31
C ARG A 188 -82.42 13.24 -44.24
N LYS A 189 -82.03 14.42 -44.74
CA LYS A 189 -80.63 14.90 -44.68
C LYS A 189 -80.19 15.13 -43.24
N ALA A 190 -81.01 15.77 -42.42
CA ALA A 190 -80.74 15.99 -41.01
C ALA A 190 -80.59 14.67 -40.25
N ASN A 191 -81.54 13.73 -40.41
CA ASN A 191 -81.49 12.41 -39.77
C ASN A 191 -80.27 11.60 -40.20
N THR A 192 -79.88 11.66 -41.47
CA THR A 192 -78.66 10.99 -41.98
C THR A 192 -77.41 11.55 -41.30
N LEU A 193 -77.33 12.88 -41.14
CA LEU A 193 -76.21 13.52 -40.45
C LEU A 193 -76.15 13.11 -38.98
N VAL A 194 -77.29 13.14 -38.28
CA VAL A 194 -77.39 12.74 -36.87
C VAL A 194 -76.98 11.28 -36.68
N SER A 195 -77.43 10.37 -37.55
CA SER A 195 -77.04 8.96 -37.52
C SER A 195 -75.53 8.78 -37.70
N ASN A 196 -74.93 9.45 -38.69
CA ASN A 196 -73.49 9.39 -38.93
C ASN A 196 -72.68 9.92 -37.74
N LEU A 197 -73.09 11.05 -37.16
CA LEU A 197 -72.43 11.62 -35.98
C LEU A 197 -72.57 10.70 -34.76
N THR A 198 -73.74 10.09 -34.56
CA THR A 198 -73.98 9.13 -33.48
C THR A 198 -73.04 7.93 -33.58
N ASN A 199 -72.88 7.37 -34.79
CA ASN A 199 -71.93 6.27 -35.04
C ASN A 199 -70.48 6.68 -34.73
N VAL A 200 -70.07 7.89 -35.10
CA VAL A 200 -68.72 8.40 -34.79
C VAL A 200 -68.51 8.56 -33.28
N ILE A 201 -69.52 9.07 -32.56
CA ILE A 201 -69.47 9.20 -31.11
C ILE A 201 -69.34 7.83 -30.46
N GLU A 202 -70.11 6.84 -30.91
CA GLU A 202 -70.06 5.47 -30.37
C GLU A 202 -68.70 4.81 -30.59
N VAL A 203 -68.13 4.92 -31.79
CA VAL A 203 -66.78 4.40 -32.09
C VAL A 203 -65.72 5.07 -31.20
N LYS A 204 -65.79 6.40 -31.05
CA LYS A 204 -64.85 7.12 -30.17
C LYS A 204 -65.02 6.74 -28.70
N LYS A 205 -66.25 6.51 -28.24
CA LYS A 205 -66.53 6.06 -26.88
C LYS A 205 -65.89 4.69 -26.63
N LYS A 206 -66.09 3.73 -27.54
CA LYS A 206 -65.47 2.40 -27.45
C LYS A 206 -63.95 2.48 -27.43
N HIS A 207 -63.34 3.32 -28.28
CA HIS A 207 -61.90 3.50 -28.28
C HIS A 207 -61.36 4.08 -26.96
N LEU A 208 -62.12 4.97 -26.33
CA LEU A 208 -61.77 5.53 -25.03
C LEU A 208 -61.81 4.45 -23.94
N GLU A 209 -62.84 3.61 -23.92
CA GLU A 209 -62.95 2.47 -22.99
C GLU A 209 -61.80 1.47 -23.18
N GLU A 210 -61.41 1.15 -24.42
CA GLU A 210 -60.26 0.29 -24.71
C GLU A 210 -58.93 0.90 -24.21
N MET A 211 -58.77 2.21 -24.34
CA MET A 211 -57.56 2.91 -23.88
C MET A 211 -57.49 2.94 -22.35
N GLU A 212 -58.63 3.14 -21.68
CA GLU A 212 -58.74 3.09 -20.22
C GLU A 212 -58.38 1.69 -19.70
N SER A 213 -58.88 0.62 -20.34
CA SER A 213 -58.51 -0.76 -19.98
C SER A 213 -57.00 -0.99 -20.10
N LYS A 214 -56.39 -0.60 -21.23
CA LYS A 214 -54.93 -0.75 -21.44
C LYS A 214 -54.11 0.05 -20.44
N PHE A 215 -54.59 1.23 -20.04
CA PHE A 215 -53.94 2.05 -19.03
C PHE A 215 -53.90 1.32 -17.68
N VAL A 216 -55.04 0.79 -17.23
CA VAL A 216 -55.14 0.04 -15.98
C VAL A 216 -54.29 -1.23 -16.01
N GLU A 217 -54.26 -1.98 -17.12
CA GLU A 217 -53.39 -3.14 -17.29
C GLU A 217 -51.90 -2.78 -17.17
N THR A 218 -51.50 -1.66 -17.79
CA THR A 218 -50.12 -1.17 -17.76
C THR A 218 -49.73 -0.70 -16.36
N GLU A 219 -50.62 0.03 -15.69
CA GLU A 219 -50.44 0.49 -14.31
C GLU A 219 -50.28 -0.68 -13.33
N ASN A 220 -51.11 -1.72 -13.46
CA ASN A 220 -51.01 -2.93 -12.65
C ASN A 220 -49.69 -3.69 -12.90
N SER A 221 -49.28 -3.80 -14.16
CA SER A 221 -48.02 -4.45 -14.54
C SER A 221 -46.82 -3.69 -14.01
N LEU A 222 -46.83 -2.36 -14.12
CA LEU A 222 -45.79 -1.49 -13.58
C LEU A 222 -45.70 -1.58 -12.06
N SER A 223 -46.85 -1.60 -11.37
CA SER A 223 -46.90 -1.73 -9.91
C SER A 223 -46.30 -3.04 -9.42
N LYS A 224 -46.54 -4.15 -10.13
CA LYS A 224 -45.90 -5.45 -9.83
C LYS A 224 -44.39 -5.41 -10.01
N LEU A 225 -43.90 -4.85 -11.12
CA LEU A 225 -42.46 -4.72 -11.38
C LEU A 225 -41.76 -3.84 -10.35
N ILE A 226 -42.41 -2.76 -9.90
CA ILE A 226 -41.87 -1.92 -8.82
C ILE A 226 -41.73 -2.72 -7.52
N ALA A 227 -42.76 -3.49 -7.14
CA ALA A 227 -42.73 -4.32 -5.94
C ALA A 227 -41.65 -5.42 -6.01
N GLU A 228 -41.51 -6.10 -7.15
CA GLU A 228 -40.46 -7.11 -7.37
C GLU A 228 -39.07 -6.51 -7.30
N LYS A 229 -38.86 -5.34 -7.92
CA LYS A 229 -37.58 -4.63 -7.89
C LYS A 229 -37.25 -4.15 -6.47
N ASP A 230 -38.23 -3.73 -5.69
CA ASP A 230 -38.02 -3.32 -4.30
C ASP A 230 -37.70 -4.51 -3.40
N LEU A 231 -38.34 -5.67 -3.60
CA LEU A 231 -38.02 -6.92 -2.91
C LEU A 231 -36.59 -7.37 -3.23
N LEU A 232 -36.19 -7.33 -4.50
CA LEU A 232 -34.84 -7.69 -4.93
C LEU A 232 -33.78 -6.74 -4.33
N HIS A 233 -34.06 -5.43 -4.31
CA HIS A 233 -33.19 -4.46 -3.64
C HIS A 233 -33.08 -4.72 -2.14
N GLN A 234 -34.16 -5.13 -1.46
CA GLN A 234 -34.13 -5.48 -0.05
C GLN A 234 -33.26 -6.72 0.19
N SER A 235 -33.47 -7.81 -0.56
CA SER A 235 -32.68 -9.04 -0.38
C SER A 235 -31.18 -8.80 -0.65
N TYR A 236 -30.85 -8.05 -1.71
CA TYR A 236 -29.47 -7.69 -2.04
C TYR A 236 -28.80 -6.89 -0.91
N ASN A 237 -29.52 -5.90 -0.35
CA ASN A 237 -29.00 -5.12 0.77
C ASN A 237 -28.82 -5.95 2.05
N GLU A 238 -29.69 -6.92 2.30
CA GLU A 238 -29.57 -7.85 3.42
C GLU A 238 -28.36 -8.78 3.26
N GLU A 239 -28.12 -9.31 2.06
CA GLU A 239 -26.93 -10.11 1.76
C GLU A 239 -25.64 -9.32 1.95
N ILE A 240 -25.58 -8.08 1.45
CA ILE A 240 -24.42 -7.20 1.69
C ILE A 240 -24.18 -7.01 3.19
N LYS A 241 -25.22 -6.72 3.97
CA LYS A 241 -25.09 -6.55 5.42
C LYS A 241 -24.58 -7.83 6.08
N LYS A 242 -25.11 -9.00 5.68
CA LYS A 242 -24.67 -10.30 6.21
C LYS A 242 -23.19 -10.55 5.90
N ILE A 243 -22.75 -10.29 4.67
CA ILE A 243 -21.35 -10.43 4.26
C ILE A 243 -20.45 -9.48 5.07
N GLN A 244 -20.85 -8.21 5.22
CA GLN A 244 -20.09 -7.22 5.99
C GLN A 244 -19.98 -7.59 7.47
N VAL A 245 -21.08 -8.04 8.09
CA VAL A 245 -21.09 -8.50 9.48
C VAL A 245 -20.19 -9.72 9.65
N SER A 246 -20.34 -10.73 8.79
CA SER A 246 -19.51 -11.94 8.83
C SER A 246 -18.02 -11.63 8.65
N ALA A 247 -17.67 -10.71 7.74
CA ALA A 247 -16.28 -10.28 7.55
C ALA A 247 -15.74 -9.55 8.78
N ARG A 248 -16.53 -8.64 9.37
CA ARG A 248 -16.16 -7.92 10.60
C ARG A 248 -15.95 -8.89 11.77
N GLU A 249 -16.83 -9.86 11.96
CA GLU A 249 -16.70 -10.89 13.00
C GLU A 249 -15.46 -11.76 12.80
N HIS A 250 -15.18 -12.14 11.55
CA HIS A 250 -13.98 -12.91 11.21
C HIS A 250 -12.70 -12.14 11.55
N PHE A 251 -12.62 -10.86 11.17
CA PHE A 251 -11.46 -10.03 11.51
C PHE A 251 -11.35 -9.81 13.03
N GLN A 252 -12.45 -9.57 13.73
CA GLN A 252 -12.43 -9.44 15.18
C GLN A 252 -11.91 -10.72 15.87
N ARG A 253 -12.24 -11.90 15.36
CA ARG A 253 -11.70 -13.16 15.86
C ARG A 253 -10.19 -13.25 15.65
N ILE A 254 -9.72 -12.93 14.44
CA ILE A 254 -8.28 -12.89 14.12
C ILE A 254 -7.54 -11.94 15.06
N PHE A 255 -8.08 -10.74 15.30
CA PHE A 255 -7.44 -9.77 16.20
C PHE A 255 -7.36 -10.28 17.64
N LYS A 256 -8.43 -10.88 18.16
CA LYS A 256 -8.44 -11.47 19.50
C LYS A 256 -7.43 -12.62 19.63
N ASP A 257 -7.37 -13.49 18.63
CA ASP A 257 -6.44 -14.62 18.62
C ASP A 257 -4.99 -14.12 18.50
N HIS A 258 -4.73 -13.13 17.66
CA HIS A 258 -3.42 -12.50 17.53
C HIS A 258 -2.97 -11.84 18.83
N GLU A 259 -3.87 -11.11 19.51
CA GLU A 259 -3.57 -10.50 20.81
C GLU A 259 -3.27 -11.56 21.88
N LYS A 260 -4.03 -12.66 21.90
CA LYS A 260 -3.75 -13.79 22.79
C LYS A 260 -2.38 -14.42 22.52
N ILE A 261 -2.05 -14.68 21.25
CA ILE A 261 -0.75 -15.25 20.86
C ILE A 261 0.39 -14.28 21.21
N LYS A 262 0.20 -12.98 20.98
CA LYS A 262 1.16 -11.95 21.36
C LYS A 262 1.46 -11.98 22.86
N LEU A 263 0.44 -12.03 23.70
CA LEU A 263 0.60 -12.14 25.15
C LEU A 263 1.34 -13.43 25.55
N GLN A 264 1.03 -14.56 24.90
CA GLN A 264 1.74 -15.82 25.14
C GLN A 264 3.22 -15.74 24.75
N LEU A 265 3.55 -15.12 23.63
CA LEU A 265 4.94 -14.91 23.19
C LEU A 265 5.70 -13.96 24.12
N GLU A 266 5.06 -12.90 24.60
CA GLU A 266 5.64 -11.99 25.60
C GLU A 266 5.89 -12.68 26.95
N ASP A 267 5.04 -13.64 27.34
CA ASP A 267 5.25 -14.45 28.54
C ASP A 267 6.40 -15.44 28.37
N GLN A 268 6.44 -16.18 27.24
CA GLN A 268 7.54 -17.08 26.91
C GLN A 268 8.88 -16.36 26.81
N LYS A 269 8.89 -15.16 26.22
CA LYS A 269 10.09 -14.32 26.15
C LYS A 269 10.61 -13.98 27.55
N ARG A 270 9.73 -13.56 28.47
CA ARG A 270 10.11 -13.25 29.86
C ARG A 270 10.61 -14.49 30.61
N GLU A 271 10.00 -15.65 30.39
CA GLU A 271 10.47 -16.92 30.98
C GLU A 271 11.87 -17.28 30.48
N LEU A 272 12.13 -17.13 29.18
CA LEU A 272 13.45 -17.37 28.59
C LEU A 272 14.51 -16.38 29.10
N GLU A 273 14.17 -15.11 29.25
CA GLU A 273 15.07 -14.10 29.84
C GLU A 273 15.43 -14.46 31.28
N LEU A 274 14.45 -14.85 32.11
CA LEU A 274 14.68 -15.31 33.48
C LEU A 274 15.57 -16.55 33.52
N ARG A 275 15.31 -17.53 32.65
CA ARG A 275 16.12 -18.74 32.53
C ARG A 275 17.54 -18.43 32.06
N GLY A 276 17.70 -17.46 31.17
CA GLY A 276 19.00 -16.94 30.74
C GLY A 276 19.80 -16.37 31.92
N HIS A 277 19.19 -15.51 32.74
CA HIS A 277 19.83 -14.99 33.94
C HIS A 277 20.17 -16.06 34.98
N GLU A 278 19.33 -17.09 35.14
CA GLU A 278 19.62 -18.20 36.04
C GLU A 278 20.81 -19.04 35.53
N LEU A 279 20.87 -19.30 34.22
CA LEU A 279 21.99 -20.01 33.60
C LEU A 279 23.30 -19.24 33.74
N GLU A 280 23.29 -17.92 33.52
CA GLU A 280 24.45 -17.05 33.72
C GLU A 280 24.96 -17.12 35.17
N LYS A 281 24.06 -17.08 36.16
CA LYS A 281 24.44 -17.28 37.58
C LYS A 281 25.06 -18.65 37.82
N ARG A 282 24.48 -19.72 37.25
CA ARG A 282 25.02 -21.08 37.38
C ARG A 282 26.37 -21.23 36.68
N GLU A 283 26.57 -20.57 35.55
CA GLU A 283 27.83 -20.57 34.81
C GLU A 283 28.96 -19.92 35.63
N VAL A 284 28.68 -18.77 36.26
CA VAL A 284 29.62 -18.13 37.19
C VAL A 284 29.98 -19.04 38.37
N VAL A 285 29.00 -19.76 38.94
CA VAL A 285 29.28 -20.72 40.03
C VAL A 285 30.14 -21.88 39.53
N ASN A 286 29.79 -22.47 38.39
CA ASN A 286 30.56 -23.57 37.79
C ASN A 286 31.98 -23.16 37.42
N GLU A 287 32.18 -21.95 36.91
CA GLU A 287 33.51 -21.42 36.57
C GLU A 287 34.36 -21.22 37.83
N ASN A 288 33.75 -20.69 38.90
CA ASN A 288 34.40 -20.59 40.20
C ASN A 288 34.77 -21.97 40.79
N GLU A 289 33.88 -22.97 40.70
CA GLU A 289 34.18 -24.32 41.14
C GLU A 289 35.28 -24.98 40.31
N ARG A 290 35.25 -24.84 38.98
CA ARG A 290 36.32 -25.31 38.09
C ARG A 290 37.66 -24.70 38.45
N LYS A 291 37.69 -23.39 38.73
CA LYS A 291 38.89 -22.69 39.15
C LYS A 291 39.43 -23.25 40.48
N LYS A 292 38.57 -23.43 41.49
CA LYS A 292 38.96 -24.05 42.77
C LYS A 292 39.52 -25.45 42.58
N VAL A 293 38.87 -26.29 41.79
CA VAL A 293 39.34 -27.65 41.50
C VAL A 293 40.69 -27.61 40.78
N SER A 294 40.88 -26.69 39.83
CA SER A 294 42.17 -26.51 39.14
C SER A 294 43.28 -26.10 40.12
N GLU A 295 43.02 -25.14 41.00
CA GLU A 295 43.96 -24.71 42.05
C GLU A 295 44.31 -25.86 43.02
N GLU A 296 43.34 -26.69 43.39
CA GLU A 296 43.58 -27.88 44.22
C GLU A 296 44.43 -28.94 43.50
N ILE A 297 44.17 -29.18 42.21
CA ILE A 297 44.97 -30.10 41.38
C ILE A 297 46.41 -29.60 41.29
N GLU A 298 46.63 -28.31 41.06
CA GLU A 298 47.97 -27.71 40.97
C GLU A 298 48.72 -27.79 42.30
N LYS A 299 48.06 -27.47 43.42
CA LYS A 299 48.62 -27.63 44.77
C LYS A 299 48.99 -29.08 45.05
N ASN A 300 48.13 -30.04 44.70
CA ASN A 300 48.41 -31.46 44.86
C ASN A 300 49.57 -31.91 43.95
N ALA A 301 49.64 -31.44 42.71
CA ALA A 301 50.74 -31.74 41.81
C ALA A 301 52.08 -31.19 42.34
N ALA A 302 52.10 -29.95 42.84
CA ALA A 302 53.28 -29.34 43.46
C ALA A 302 53.72 -30.11 44.72
N LYS A 303 52.76 -30.49 45.58
CA LYS A 303 53.03 -31.32 46.76
C LYS A 303 53.59 -32.68 46.39
N ASN A 304 53.01 -33.34 45.38
CA ASN A 304 53.52 -34.62 44.88
C ASN A 304 54.91 -34.48 44.26
N SER A 305 55.20 -33.39 43.53
CA SER A 305 56.54 -33.11 43.00
C SER A 305 57.57 -32.91 44.12
N LEU A 306 57.21 -32.17 45.18
CA LEU A 306 58.07 -31.99 46.35
C LEU A 306 58.31 -33.31 47.09
N LEU A 307 57.27 -34.14 47.27
CA LEU A 307 57.41 -35.47 47.86
C LEU A 307 58.30 -36.39 47.02
N GLN A 308 58.17 -36.33 45.69
CA GLN A 308 59.02 -37.08 44.78
C GLN A 308 60.48 -36.64 44.91
N LYS A 309 60.75 -35.32 44.89
CA LYS A 309 62.09 -34.77 45.09
C LYS A 309 62.67 -35.18 46.44
N ALA A 310 61.89 -35.09 47.53
CA ALA A 310 62.33 -35.52 48.85
C ALA A 310 62.63 -37.03 48.90
N SER A 311 61.83 -37.85 48.23
CA SER A 311 62.09 -39.29 48.11
C SER A 311 63.35 -39.58 47.29
N ASP A 312 63.61 -38.82 46.22
CA ASP A 312 64.79 -38.99 45.39
C ASP A 312 66.07 -38.50 46.10
N GLU A 313 65.99 -37.41 46.86
CA GLU A 313 67.07 -36.91 47.72
C GLU A 313 67.39 -37.91 48.84
N GLN A 314 66.37 -38.50 49.47
CA GLN A 314 66.56 -39.56 50.46
C GLN A 314 67.25 -40.78 49.85
N LYS A 315 66.83 -41.24 48.65
CA LYS A 315 67.51 -42.34 47.96
C LYS A 315 68.97 -42.04 47.65
N LYS A 316 69.28 -40.82 47.19
CA LYS A 316 70.67 -40.38 46.96
C LYS A 316 71.47 -40.35 48.25
N ALA A 317 70.88 -39.88 49.35
CA ALA A 317 71.52 -39.89 50.66
C ALA A 317 71.80 -41.33 51.12
N ASP A 318 70.82 -42.23 51.01
CA ASP A 318 70.98 -43.65 51.35
C ASP A 318 72.06 -44.33 50.48
N GLU A 319 72.10 -44.04 49.18
CA GLU A 319 73.16 -44.50 48.26
C GLU A 319 74.55 -43.96 48.65
N SER A 320 74.64 -42.69 49.06
CA SER A 320 75.89 -42.09 49.51
C SER A 320 76.39 -42.70 50.82
N VAL A 321 75.49 -43.01 51.76
CA VAL A 321 75.80 -43.72 53.00
C VAL A 321 76.27 -45.13 52.71
N MET A 322 75.64 -45.83 51.76
CA MET A 322 76.08 -47.15 51.31
C MET A 322 77.48 -47.12 50.70
N LYS A 323 77.79 -46.16 49.81
CA LYS A 323 79.13 -45.99 49.27
C LYS A 323 80.16 -45.67 50.36
N LEU A 324 79.82 -44.79 51.29
CA LEU A 324 80.68 -44.47 52.43
C LEU A 324 80.96 -45.70 53.31
N ALA A 325 79.95 -46.55 53.54
CA ALA A 325 80.11 -47.80 54.27
C ALA A 325 80.98 -48.82 53.51
N GLU A 326 80.85 -48.91 52.18
CA GLU A 326 81.72 -49.72 51.33
C GLU A 326 83.16 -49.20 51.30
N ASP A 327 83.36 -47.89 51.25
CA ASP A 327 84.68 -47.25 51.27
C ASP A 327 85.33 -47.41 52.65
N GLN A 328 84.61 -47.23 53.76
CA GLN A 328 85.11 -47.57 55.10
C GLN A 328 85.47 -49.05 55.23
N LYS A 329 84.71 -49.95 54.61
CA LYS A 329 85.05 -51.38 54.56
C LYS A 329 86.34 -51.61 53.75
N ARG A 330 86.50 -50.96 52.60
CA ARG A 330 87.70 -51.03 51.76
C ARG A 330 88.93 -50.46 52.46
N GLU A 331 88.80 -49.29 53.09
CA GLU A 331 89.86 -48.67 53.90
C GLU A 331 90.23 -49.53 55.10
N LYS A 332 89.24 -50.14 55.77
CA LYS A 332 89.51 -51.09 56.85
C LYS A 332 90.26 -52.31 56.32
N GLU A 333 89.88 -52.88 55.18
CA GLU A 333 90.58 -54.01 54.56
C GLU A 333 92.01 -53.63 54.10
N GLU A 334 92.20 -52.44 53.55
CA GLU A 334 93.51 -51.86 53.20
C GLU A 334 94.38 -51.67 54.45
N LEU A 335 93.84 -51.10 55.53
CA LEU A 335 94.53 -50.97 56.81
C LEU A 335 94.88 -52.32 57.41
N HIS A 336 94.01 -53.34 57.31
CA HIS A 336 94.34 -54.69 57.74
C HIS A 336 95.45 -55.32 56.88
N LYS A 337 95.43 -55.13 55.55
CA LYS A 337 96.54 -55.54 54.67
C LYS A 337 97.83 -54.82 55.02
N LYS A 338 97.75 -53.53 55.39
CA LYS A 338 98.89 -52.70 55.78
C LYS A 338 99.43 -53.08 57.16
N ILE A 339 98.57 -53.44 58.11
CA ILE A 339 98.96 -54.02 59.40
C ILE A 339 99.67 -55.35 59.20
N ILE A 340 99.13 -56.26 58.37
CA ILE A 340 99.79 -57.54 58.07
C ILE A 340 101.13 -57.33 57.35
N LEU A 341 101.22 -56.33 56.47
CA LEU A 341 102.47 -55.97 55.80
C LEU A 341 103.48 -55.34 56.77
N LEU A 342 103.01 -54.50 57.70
CA LEU A 342 103.83 -53.88 58.75
C LEU A 342 104.27 -54.88 59.82
N GLU A 343 103.45 -55.88 60.16
CA GLU A 343 103.82 -57.03 61.00
C GLU A 343 104.89 -57.86 60.32
N LYS A 344 104.73 -58.19 59.02
CA LYS A 344 105.79 -58.84 58.24
C LYS A 344 107.05 -57.98 58.12
N GLN A 345 106.92 -56.67 58.00
CA GLN A 345 108.06 -55.74 57.98
C GLN A 345 108.70 -55.57 59.35
N LEU A 346 107.96 -55.72 60.45
CA LEU A 346 108.47 -55.70 61.82
C LEU A 346 109.24 -57.00 62.12
N ASP A 347 108.70 -58.15 61.73
CA ASP A 347 109.37 -59.45 61.83
C ASP A 347 110.62 -59.50 60.94
N ALA A 348 110.54 -58.95 59.72
CA ALA A 348 111.70 -58.78 58.85
C ALA A 348 112.69 -57.75 59.38
N LYS A 349 112.24 -56.68 60.05
CA LYS A 349 113.09 -55.67 60.68
C LYS A 349 113.82 -56.21 61.91
N GLN A 350 113.20 -57.07 62.73
CA GLN A 350 113.86 -57.74 63.85
C GLN A 350 114.87 -58.80 63.37
N ALA A 351 114.58 -59.51 62.27
CA ALA A 351 115.55 -60.39 61.61
C ALA A 351 116.71 -59.59 60.97
N VAL A 352 116.43 -58.43 60.39
CA VAL A 352 117.41 -57.51 59.81
C VAL A 352 118.19 -56.74 60.88
N GLU A 353 117.67 -56.51 62.09
CA GLU A 353 118.44 -55.92 63.21
C GLU A 353 119.49 -56.88 63.76
N LEU A 354 119.15 -58.17 63.86
CA LEU A 354 120.11 -59.25 64.16
C LEU A 354 121.15 -59.41 63.05
N GLU A 355 120.75 -59.21 61.79
CA GLU A 355 121.63 -59.27 60.61
C GLU A 355 122.44 -57.98 60.40
N ILE A 356 121.97 -56.81 60.88
CA ILE A 356 122.68 -55.53 60.86
C ILE A 356 123.74 -55.48 61.96
N GLU A 357 123.57 -56.16 63.10
CA GLU A 357 124.69 -56.41 64.03
C GLU A 357 125.74 -57.34 63.40
N ARG A 358 125.30 -58.38 62.66
CA ARG A 358 126.20 -59.26 61.88
C ARG A 358 126.92 -58.53 60.73
N LEU A 359 126.22 -57.66 60.01
CA LEU A 359 126.70 -56.90 58.84
C LEU A 359 127.39 -55.60 59.23
N LYS A 360 127.18 -55.01 60.41
CA LYS A 360 128.07 -53.97 60.97
C LYS A 360 129.43 -54.57 61.36
N GLY A 361 129.46 -55.84 61.79
CA GLY A 361 130.68 -56.62 61.88
C GLY A 361 131.41 -56.82 60.54
N GLN A 362 130.67 -56.93 59.41
CA GLN A 362 131.22 -57.10 58.06
C GLN A 362 131.45 -55.78 57.27
N LEU A 363 130.70 -54.71 57.51
CA LEU A 363 130.83 -53.41 56.82
C LEU A 363 132.03 -52.61 57.35
N ASN A 364 132.51 -52.93 58.56
CA ASN A 364 133.83 -52.51 59.03
C ASN A 364 134.97 -53.13 58.17
N VAL A 365 134.69 -54.19 57.41
CA VAL A 365 135.64 -54.86 56.49
C VAL A 365 135.55 -54.31 55.05
N MET A 366 134.41 -53.73 54.62
CA MET A 366 134.16 -53.37 53.21
C MET A 366 134.24 -51.87 52.87
N LYS A 367 134.64 -51.01 53.82
CA LYS A 367 134.85 -49.56 53.58
C LYS A 367 136.08 -49.24 52.71
N HIS A 368 136.52 -50.17 51.88
CA HIS A 368 137.81 -50.12 51.17
C HIS A 368 137.70 -50.23 49.64
N ILE A 369 136.49 -50.30 49.06
CA ILE A 369 136.30 -50.36 47.59
C ILE A 369 134.90 -49.77 47.30
N GLY A 370 134.60 -48.84 46.40
CA GLY A 370 135.33 -48.22 45.29
C GLY A 370 134.51 -48.31 43.99
N ASP A 371 133.62 -47.33 43.78
CA ASP A 371 132.97 -46.76 42.56
C ASP A 371 132.36 -47.58 41.38
N ASP A 372 131.26 -46.97 40.87
CA ASP A 372 130.52 -47.13 39.60
C ASP A 372 129.42 -48.20 39.47
N ASP A 373 128.13 -47.77 39.45
CA ASP A 373 127.06 -48.60 38.85
C ASP A 373 125.85 -47.84 38.24
N LEU A 374 125.43 -48.32 37.06
CA LEU A 374 124.49 -47.75 36.08
C LEU A 374 123.00 -47.65 36.51
N GLU A 375 122.65 -48.12 37.70
CA GLU A 375 121.27 -48.28 38.16
C GLU A 375 120.56 -46.94 38.45
N VAL A 376 121.33 -45.88 38.68
CA VAL A 376 120.82 -44.52 38.94
C VAL A 376 120.23 -43.89 37.66
N ILE A 377 120.75 -44.22 36.49
CA ILE A 377 120.35 -43.63 35.20
C ILE A 377 118.94 -44.07 34.80
N LYS A 378 118.56 -45.31 35.12
CA LYS A 378 117.27 -45.91 34.73
C LYS A 378 116.05 -45.25 35.38
N LYS A 379 116.22 -44.61 36.55
CA LYS A 379 115.12 -43.93 37.27
C LYS A 379 114.73 -42.58 36.67
N VAL A 380 115.57 -42.00 35.81
CA VAL A 380 115.35 -40.66 35.24
C VAL A 380 114.47 -40.71 33.97
N GLU A 381 114.44 -41.83 33.25
CA GLU A 381 113.67 -42.00 32.01
C GLU A 381 112.15 -42.14 32.25
N ASP A 382 111.74 -42.78 33.35
CA ASP A 382 110.32 -43.03 33.65
C ASP A 382 109.49 -41.76 33.93
N ILE A 383 110.14 -40.68 34.40
CA ILE A 383 109.46 -39.41 34.76
C ILE A 383 109.08 -38.59 33.50
N HIS A 384 109.84 -38.71 32.41
CA HIS A 384 109.56 -37.95 31.18
C HIS A 384 108.35 -38.49 30.39
N LYS A 385 107.93 -39.74 30.63
CA LYS A 385 106.79 -40.35 29.94
C LYS A 385 105.45 -39.85 30.49
N THR A 386 105.37 -39.63 31.80
CA THR A 386 104.14 -39.24 32.52
C THR A 386 103.73 -37.78 32.27
N LEU A 387 104.66 -36.93 31.82
CA LEU A 387 104.38 -35.50 31.59
C LEU A 387 103.60 -35.25 30.29
N ARG A 388 103.90 -36.01 29.21
CA ARG A 388 103.24 -35.87 27.90
C ARG A 388 101.77 -36.26 27.91
N GLU A 389 101.41 -37.28 28.67
CA GLU A 389 100.02 -37.78 28.76
C GLU A 389 99.07 -36.75 29.41
N LYS A 390 99.61 -35.79 30.18
CA LYS A 390 98.81 -34.75 30.87
C LYS A 390 98.60 -33.48 30.03
N GLU A 391 99.43 -33.23 29.03
CA GLU A 391 99.27 -32.10 28.12
C GLU A 391 98.18 -32.39 27.07
N GLU A 392 98.05 -33.64 26.59
CA GLU A 392 96.96 -34.06 25.69
C GLU A 392 95.56 -33.98 26.35
N GLU A 393 95.42 -34.34 27.63
CA GLU A 393 94.13 -34.23 28.35
C GLU A 393 93.62 -32.79 28.50
N LEU A 394 94.52 -31.79 28.46
CA LEU A 394 94.16 -30.38 28.62
C LEU A 394 93.62 -29.79 27.30
N ASP A 395 94.20 -30.16 26.17
CA ASP A 395 93.82 -29.68 24.82
C ASP A 395 92.43 -30.20 24.40
N ASP A 396 92.12 -31.45 24.76
CA ASP A 396 90.79 -32.06 24.56
C ASP A 396 89.68 -31.32 25.34
N LEU A 397 89.99 -30.78 26.51
CA LEU A 397 89.04 -30.07 27.37
C LEU A 397 88.70 -28.68 26.83
N GLU A 398 89.67 -28.00 26.22
CA GLU A 398 89.50 -26.67 25.64
C GLU A 398 88.66 -26.71 24.34
N SER A 399 88.86 -27.76 23.53
CA SER A 399 88.06 -28.05 22.33
C SER A 399 86.57 -28.30 22.64
N LEU A 400 86.28 -29.01 23.73
CA LEU A 400 84.90 -29.27 24.18
C LEU A 400 84.18 -27.97 24.60
N ASN A 401 84.88 -27.07 25.28
CA ASN A 401 84.30 -25.81 25.76
C ASN A 401 83.93 -24.88 24.59
N GLN A 402 84.80 -24.79 23.57
CA GLN A 402 84.51 -23.99 22.38
C GLN A 402 83.31 -24.53 21.58
N THR A 403 83.14 -25.85 21.53
CA THR A 403 81.99 -26.51 20.89
C THR A 403 80.67 -26.20 21.61
N LEU A 404 80.68 -26.20 22.95
CA LEU A 404 79.49 -25.89 23.75
C LEU A 404 79.03 -24.43 23.57
N VAL A 405 79.94 -23.47 23.44
CA VAL A 405 79.59 -22.05 23.20
C VAL A 405 78.94 -21.86 21.83
N VAL A 406 79.41 -22.55 20.80
CA VAL A 406 78.79 -22.50 19.46
C VAL A 406 77.40 -23.16 19.48
N GLN A 407 77.25 -24.27 20.20
CA GLN A 407 75.98 -24.99 20.31
C GLN A 407 74.93 -24.19 21.11
N GLU A 408 75.34 -23.46 22.15
CA GLU A 408 74.45 -22.61 22.95
C GLU A 408 73.90 -21.44 22.11
N ARG A 409 74.76 -20.74 21.37
CA ARG A 409 74.32 -19.64 20.48
C ARG A 409 73.33 -20.13 19.43
N LYS A 410 73.63 -21.26 18.78
CA LYS A 410 72.75 -21.85 17.77
C LYS A 410 71.39 -22.25 18.37
N SER A 411 71.39 -22.85 19.56
CA SER A 411 70.15 -23.22 20.24
C SER A 411 69.33 -22.00 20.67
N ASN A 412 69.98 -20.90 21.04
CA ASN A 412 69.29 -19.66 21.42
C ASN A 412 68.69 -18.96 20.20
N ASP A 413 69.40 -18.94 19.06
CA ASP A 413 68.87 -18.40 17.79
C ASP A 413 67.62 -19.18 17.35
N GLU A 414 67.67 -20.52 17.40
CA GLU A 414 66.52 -21.40 17.09
C GLU A 414 65.31 -21.13 18.01
N LEU A 415 65.53 -20.84 19.30
CA LEU A 415 64.46 -20.50 20.25
C LEU A 415 63.84 -19.12 19.98
N GLN A 416 64.64 -18.13 19.58
CA GLN A 416 64.13 -16.81 19.21
C GLN A 416 63.32 -16.87 17.91
N ASP A 417 63.81 -17.61 16.90
CA ASP A 417 63.09 -17.82 15.64
C ASP A 417 61.76 -18.55 15.87
N ALA A 418 61.76 -19.62 16.67
CA ALA A 418 60.53 -20.33 17.03
C ALA A 418 59.52 -19.43 17.75
N ARG A 419 60.00 -18.51 18.60
CA ARG A 419 59.13 -17.53 19.29
C ARG A 419 58.55 -16.50 18.34
N LYS A 420 59.35 -16.02 17.38
CA LYS A 420 58.90 -15.07 16.38
C LYS A 420 57.85 -15.69 15.47
N GLU A 421 58.09 -16.90 14.97
CA GLU A 421 57.16 -17.64 14.12
C GLU A 421 55.83 -17.93 14.86
N LEU A 422 55.91 -18.27 16.15
CA LEU A 422 54.74 -18.47 16.98
C LEU A 422 53.92 -17.18 17.16
N ILE A 423 54.58 -16.04 17.39
CA ILE A 423 53.90 -14.74 17.45
C ILE A 423 53.25 -14.43 16.11
N ASP A 424 53.95 -14.64 14.99
CA ASP A 424 53.41 -14.37 13.66
C ASP A 424 52.21 -15.26 13.32
N GLY A 425 52.28 -16.57 13.61
CA GLY A 425 51.17 -17.50 13.38
C GLY A 425 49.95 -17.27 14.27
N LEU A 426 50.13 -16.71 15.48
CA LEU A 426 49.03 -16.39 16.38
C LEU A 426 48.37 -15.03 16.08
N LYS A 427 48.95 -14.17 15.22
CA LYS A 427 48.36 -12.86 14.86
C LYS A 427 47.00 -12.97 14.16
N GLU A 428 46.79 -14.02 13.36
CA GLU A 428 45.57 -14.23 12.57
C GLU A 428 44.45 -14.93 13.36
N LEU A 429 44.72 -15.36 14.60
CA LEU A 429 43.76 -16.08 15.43
C LEU A 429 42.90 -15.15 16.29
N SER A 430 41.72 -15.63 16.67
CA SER A 430 40.70 -14.86 17.39
C SER A 430 41.23 -14.28 18.72
N LYS A 431 40.88 -13.01 18.98
CA LYS A 431 41.20 -12.25 20.22
C LYS A 431 40.63 -12.84 21.52
N SER A 432 39.84 -13.91 21.43
CA SER A 432 39.20 -14.58 22.59
C SER A 432 40.05 -15.70 23.21
N ALA A 433 41.31 -15.85 22.79
CA ALA A 433 42.24 -16.85 23.28
C ALA A 433 42.88 -16.45 24.63
N HIS A 434 43.07 -17.41 25.54
CA HIS A 434 43.78 -17.17 26.80
C HIS A 434 45.30 -16.96 26.61
N ILE A 435 45.88 -17.56 25.56
CA ILE A 435 47.22 -17.23 25.05
C ILE A 435 47.06 -16.61 23.67
N GLY A 436 47.67 -15.45 23.44
CA GLY A 436 47.62 -14.81 22.14
C GLY A 436 48.70 -13.75 21.98
N VAL A 437 48.55 -12.90 20.97
CA VAL A 437 49.47 -11.81 20.71
C VAL A 437 48.91 -10.53 21.30
N LYS A 438 49.63 -9.91 22.22
CA LYS A 438 49.33 -8.57 22.72
C LYS A 438 50.19 -7.54 22.00
N ARG A 439 49.57 -6.44 21.58
CA ARG A 439 50.24 -5.28 20.99
C ARG A 439 50.57 -4.31 22.12
N MET A 440 51.80 -4.36 22.61
CA MET A 440 52.26 -3.56 23.75
C MET A 440 52.32 -2.10 23.35
N GLY A 441 51.60 -1.25 24.08
CA GLY A 441 51.51 0.18 23.79
C GLY A 441 50.42 0.56 22.78
N GLU A 442 49.55 -0.37 22.37
CA GLU A 442 48.36 -0.04 21.58
C GLU A 442 47.32 0.63 22.48
N LEU A 443 46.77 1.75 22.01
CA LEU A 443 45.79 2.52 22.75
C LEU A 443 44.38 1.92 22.60
N GLU A 444 43.70 1.64 23.71
CA GLU A 444 42.31 1.16 23.66
C GLU A 444 41.36 2.27 23.23
N ASN A 445 40.60 2.03 22.15
CA ASN A 445 39.66 3.02 21.60
C ASN A 445 38.36 3.14 22.44
N LYS A 446 37.88 2.05 23.03
CA LYS A 446 36.60 2.01 23.75
C LYS A 446 36.46 3.09 24.85
N PRO A 447 37.47 3.36 25.70
CA PRO A 447 37.39 4.45 26.67
C PRO A 447 37.17 5.83 26.03
N PHE A 448 37.80 6.09 24.87
CA PHE A 448 37.60 7.34 24.13
C PHE A 448 36.19 7.41 23.53
N LEU A 449 35.71 6.31 22.95
CA LEU A 449 34.35 6.21 22.43
C LEU A 449 33.29 6.46 23.52
N ASP A 450 33.43 5.80 24.67
CA ASP A 450 32.51 5.97 25.79
C ASP A 450 32.54 7.41 26.33
N ALA A 451 33.72 8.05 26.35
CA ALA A 451 33.86 9.46 26.70
C ALA A 451 33.20 10.40 25.67
N MET A 452 33.35 10.13 24.36
CA MET A 452 32.72 10.94 23.31
C MET A 452 31.19 10.78 23.27
N LYS A 453 30.67 9.56 23.44
CA LYS A 453 29.23 9.32 23.57
C LYS A 453 28.62 10.10 24.72
N ARG A 454 29.29 10.11 25.88
CA ARG A 454 28.87 10.90 27.04
C ARG A 454 28.86 12.42 26.78
N LYS A 455 29.76 12.92 25.93
CA LYS A 455 29.98 14.36 25.74
C LYS A 455 29.22 14.95 24.55
N TYR A 456 29.03 14.19 23.47
CA TYR A 456 28.49 14.66 22.19
C TYR A 456 27.33 13.83 21.64
N GLY A 457 26.95 12.73 22.29
CA GLY A 457 25.92 11.80 21.81
C GLY A 457 26.42 10.85 20.71
N ASP A 458 25.59 9.88 20.31
CA ASP A 458 26.02 8.75 19.46
C ASP A 458 26.39 9.12 18.01
N MET A 459 25.85 10.21 17.45
CA MET A 459 25.98 10.51 16.02
C MET A 459 27.41 10.91 15.61
N ASP A 460 28.12 11.66 16.46
CA ASP A 460 29.48 12.16 16.19
C ASP A 460 30.54 11.44 17.04
N ALA A 461 30.15 10.45 17.85
CA ALA A 461 31.04 9.87 18.85
C ALA A 461 32.18 9.05 18.23
N ASP A 462 31.92 8.30 17.17
CA ASP A 462 32.92 7.42 16.52
C ASP A 462 34.04 8.24 15.85
N ASP A 463 33.68 9.27 15.08
CA ASP A 463 34.64 10.13 14.38
C ASP A 463 35.51 10.90 15.39
N ARG A 464 34.88 11.52 16.40
CA ARG A 464 35.60 12.27 17.43
C ARG A 464 36.44 11.39 18.34
N ALA A 465 36.00 10.16 18.61
CA ALA A 465 36.80 9.21 19.38
C ALA A 465 38.04 8.80 18.59
N SER A 466 37.88 8.55 17.30
CA SER A 466 38.99 8.22 16.39
C SER A 466 40.00 9.36 16.30
N GLU A 467 39.55 10.61 16.08
CA GLU A 467 40.42 11.79 16.08
C GLU A 467 41.21 11.93 17.39
N MET A 468 40.54 11.75 18.53
CA MET A 468 41.17 11.88 19.83
C MET A 468 42.10 10.71 20.15
N CYS A 469 41.76 9.48 19.76
CA CYS A 469 42.68 8.34 19.85
C CYS A 469 43.94 8.59 19.04
N SER A 470 43.82 9.00 17.77
CA SER A 470 44.98 9.27 16.91
C SER A 470 45.88 10.38 17.47
N LEU A 471 45.31 11.46 18.00
CA LEU A 471 46.08 12.51 18.67
C LEU A 471 46.90 11.96 19.85
N TRP A 472 46.30 11.09 20.67
CA TRP A 472 47.00 10.51 21.81
C TRP A 472 48.02 9.44 21.40
N GLU A 473 47.78 8.70 20.31
CA GLU A 473 48.78 7.82 19.71
C GLU A 473 50.01 8.61 19.19
N GLU A 474 49.80 9.80 18.62
CA GLU A 474 50.92 10.68 18.22
C GLU A 474 51.72 11.15 19.43
N TYR A 475 51.06 11.54 20.52
CA TYR A 475 51.77 11.88 21.75
C TYR A 475 52.55 10.70 22.32
N LEU A 476 51.97 9.50 22.37
CA LEU A 476 52.66 8.29 22.85
C LEU A 476 53.93 7.97 22.05
N ARG A 477 53.94 8.28 20.75
CA ARG A 477 55.09 8.10 19.86
C ARG A 477 56.13 9.22 19.93
N ASP A 478 55.79 10.38 20.50
CA ASP A 478 56.72 11.50 20.61
C ASP A 478 57.87 11.17 21.58
N PRO A 479 59.12 11.06 21.11
CA PRO A 479 60.25 10.77 21.97
C PRO A 479 60.53 11.88 22.99
N ASN A 480 60.05 13.11 22.75
CA ASN A 480 60.26 14.26 23.64
C ASN A 480 59.27 14.31 24.80
N TRP A 481 58.20 13.52 24.77
CA TRP A 481 57.21 13.49 25.84
C TRP A 481 57.39 12.25 26.72
N HIS A 482 58.03 12.39 27.89
CA HIS A 482 58.31 11.29 28.80
C HIS A 482 57.82 11.61 30.22
N PRO A 483 56.52 11.47 30.50
CA PRO A 483 55.93 11.84 31.78
C PRO A 483 56.16 10.76 32.84
N PHE A 484 57.43 10.41 33.09
CA PHE A 484 57.86 9.50 34.13
C PHE A 484 58.82 10.20 35.08
N LYS A 485 58.62 9.97 36.38
CA LYS A 485 59.56 10.29 37.45
C LYS A 485 60.27 9.02 37.89
N VAL A 486 61.58 9.08 38.07
CA VAL A 486 62.36 7.95 38.59
C VAL A 486 62.26 7.95 40.11
N VAL A 487 61.81 6.82 40.67
CA VAL A 487 61.81 6.58 42.11
C VAL A 487 62.58 5.29 42.41
N THR A 488 63.25 5.24 43.55
CA THR A 488 63.98 4.04 43.98
C THR A 488 63.11 3.26 44.95
N ILE A 489 62.71 2.06 44.56
CA ILE A 489 61.95 1.10 45.39
C ILE A 489 62.82 -0.16 45.51
N ASP A 490 63.13 -0.59 46.74
CA ASP A 490 63.96 -1.78 47.03
C ASP A 490 65.32 -1.83 46.30
N GLY A 491 66.00 -0.69 46.18
CA GLY A 491 67.33 -0.59 45.55
C GLY A 491 67.32 -0.66 44.02
N LYS A 492 66.14 -0.75 43.38
CA LYS A 492 65.97 -0.67 41.93
C LYS A 492 65.29 0.65 41.55
N SER A 493 65.88 1.37 40.60
CA SER A 493 65.28 2.56 40.01
C SER A 493 64.13 2.15 39.09
N GLN A 494 62.92 2.64 39.36
CA GLN A 494 61.72 2.40 38.56
C GLN A 494 61.13 3.74 38.08
N GLY A 495 60.74 3.80 36.81
CA GLY A 495 60.00 4.95 36.27
C GLY A 495 58.53 4.81 36.60
N ILE A 496 57.97 5.75 37.37
CA ILE A 496 56.53 5.83 37.65
C ILE A 496 55.97 7.05 36.93
N ILE A 497 54.73 6.97 36.47
CA ILE A 497 54.05 8.08 35.80
C ILE A 497 54.03 9.32 36.69
N ASP A 498 54.38 10.47 36.11
CA ASP A 498 54.23 11.75 36.77
C ASP A 498 52.79 12.26 36.65
N GLU A 499 52.01 12.06 37.71
CA GLU A 499 50.65 12.57 37.83
C GLU A 499 50.57 14.11 37.72
N ASN A 500 51.72 14.80 37.81
CA ASN A 500 51.77 16.24 37.62
C ASN A 500 51.87 16.72 36.17
N ASP A 501 52.09 15.82 35.20
CA ASP A 501 52.22 16.17 33.78
C ASP A 501 50.97 16.90 33.26
N ASP A 502 51.20 18.03 32.58
CA ASP A 502 50.14 18.94 32.14
C ASP A 502 49.19 18.31 31.11
N LYS A 503 49.72 17.45 30.21
CA LYS A 503 48.91 16.76 29.20
C LYS A 503 48.04 15.69 29.86
N LEU A 504 48.61 14.89 30.76
CA LEU A 504 47.88 13.85 31.50
C LEU A 504 46.81 14.44 32.43
N LYS A 505 47.09 15.58 33.10
CA LYS A 505 46.10 16.33 33.88
C LYS A 505 44.95 16.83 33.00
N GLY A 506 45.27 17.40 31.85
CA GLY A 506 44.29 17.85 30.86
C GLY A 506 43.39 16.71 30.39
N LEU A 507 43.99 15.55 30.04
CA LEU A 507 43.28 14.35 29.63
C LEU A 507 42.24 13.89 30.66
N LYS A 508 42.68 13.77 31.92
CA LYS A 508 41.83 13.32 33.02
C LYS A 508 40.67 14.28 33.29
N ARG A 509 40.91 15.58 33.19
CA ARG A 509 39.88 16.61 33.35
C ARG A 509 38.88 16.62 32.19
N ASP A 510 39.36 16.50 30.96
CA ASP A 510 38.57 16.82 29.77
C ASP A 510 37.82 15.59 29.19
N LEU A 511 38.36 14.38 29.41
CA LEU A 511 37.85 13.09 28.91
C LEU A 511 37.61 12.04 30.00
N GLY A 512 38.06 12.28 31.23
CA GLY A 512 37.75 11.44 32.39
C GLY A 512 38.78 10.36 32.70
N GLU A 513 38.51 9.61 33.79
CA GLU A 513 39.44 8.64 34.37
C GLU A 513 39.72 7.43 33.48
N ASP A 514 38.72 6.96 32.72
CA ASP A 514 38.85 5.76 31.89
C ASP A 514 39.84 5.98 30.75
N VAL A 515 39.79 7.16 30.13
CA VAL A 515 40.71 7.55 29.05
C VAL A 515 42.12 7.80 29.61
N TYR A 516 42.22 8.43 30.77
CA TYR A 516 43.50 8.59 31.47
C TYR A 516 44.17 7.23 31.70
N LYS A 517 43.44 6.25 32.26
CA LYS A 517 43.95 4.90 32.51
C LYS A 517 44.42 4.20 31.24
N ALA A 518 43.66 4.31 30.15
CA ALA A 518 44.01 3.73 28.86
C ALA A 518 45.35 4.28 28.33
N VAL A 519 45.51 5.61 28.34
CA VAL A 519 46.74 6.29 27.91
C VAL A 519 47.92 5.95 28.82
N THR A 520 47.74 5.96 30.14
CA THR A 520 48.81 5.64 31.08
C THR A 520 49.26 4.17 30.99
N THR A 521 48.34 3.26 30.68
CA THR A 521 48.66 1.84 30.48
C THR A 521 49.49 1.66 29.23
N ALA A 522 49.04 2.22 28.10
CA ALA A 522 49.79 2.17 26.84
C ALA A 522 51.19 2.81 26.99
N LEU A 523 51.30 3.93 27.70
CA LEU A 523 52.56 4.61 27.95
C LEU A 523 53.54 3.78 28.78
N THR A 524 53.03 3.07 29.81
CA THR A 524 53.85 2.17 30.64
C THR A 524 54.33 0.97 29.82
N GLU A 525 53.46 0.38 29.00
CA GLU A 525 53.81 -0.73 28.12
C GLU A 525 54.88 -0.34 27.08
N ILE A 526 54.80 0.85 26.50
CA ILE A 526 55.84 1.35 25.59
C ILE A 526 57.18 1.46 26.32
N ASN A 527 57.18 1.99 27.54
CA ASN A 527 58.41 2.15 28.31
C ASN A 527 59.03 0.82 28.74
N ASP A 528 58.21 -0.18 29.05
CA ASP A 528 58.70 -1.48 29.53
C ASP A 528 59.21 -2.38 28.39
N TYR A 529 58.60 -2.29 27.21
CA TYR A 529 58.86 -3.24 26.10
C TYR A 529 59.65 -2.63 24.94
N ASN A 530 59.56 -1.32 24.74
CA ASN A 530 60.28 -0.63 23.67
C ASN A 530 60.62 0.84 24.03
N PRO A 531 61.38 1.08 25.13
CA PRO A 531 61.63 2.43 25.64
C PRO A 531 62.33 3.33 24.63
N SER A 532 63.24 2.77 23.81
CA SER A 532 64.01 3.51 22.82
C SER A 532 63.26 3.72 21.50
N GLY A 533 62.47 2.74 21.06
CA GLY A 533 61.81 2.78 19.76
C GLY A 533 60.42 3.42 19.78
N ARG A 534 59.72 3.38 20.91
CA ARG A 534 58.37 3.94 21.11
C ARG A 534 57.30 3.57 20.09
N TYR A 535 57.53 2.51 19.32
CA TYR A 535 56.52 1.91 18.46
C TYR A 535 55.93 0.66 19.11
N ILE A 536 54.70 0.35 18.74
CA ILE A 536 53.97 -0.81 19.23
C ILE A 536 54.75 -2.10 18.91
N THR A 537 55.03 -2.89 19.94
CA THR A 537 55.71 -4.19 19.80
C THR A 537 54.74 -5.31 20.11
N THR A 538 54.79 -6.39 19.34
CA THR A 538 53.95 -7.58 19.57
C THR A 538 54.66 -8.54 20.49
N GLU A 539 53.97 -8.98 21.54
CA GLU A 539 54.49 -9.95 22.49
C GLU A 539 53.53 -11.12 22.66
N LEU A 540 54.10 -12.31 22.87
CA LEU A 540 53.32 -13.48 23.25
C LEU A 540 52.80 -13.26 24.67
N TRP A 541 51.48 -13.31 24.85
CA TRP A 541 50.82 -12.88 26.07
C TRP A 541 49.86 -13.93 26.60
N ASN A 542 49.90 -14.12 27.92
CA ASN A 542 48.89 -14.85 28.66
C ASN A 542 47.88 -13.83 29.20
N PHE A 543 46.70 -13.75 28.57
CA PHE A 543 45.65 -12.81 28.96
C PHE A 543 44.99 -13.19 30.28
N THR A 544 45.05 -14.48 30.68
CA THR A 544 44.55 -14.94 31.97
C THR A 544 45.44 -14.48 33.12
N GLU A 545 46.76 -14.61 32.96
CA GLU A 545 47.73 -14.26 34.01
C GLU A 545 48.24 -12.82 33.92
N GLY A 546 47.88 -12.08 32.86
CA GLY A 546 48.30 -10.69 32.68
C GLY A 546 49.82 -10.52 32.55
N ARG A 547 50.52 -11.52 31.98
CA ARG A 547 51.98 -11.52 31.81
C ARG A 547 52.42 -12.04 30.45
N LYS A 548 53.69 -11.83 30.14
CA LYS A 548 54.36 -12.44 28.99
C LYS A 548 54.24 -13.97 29.07
N ALA A 549 53.76 -14.59 27.98
CA ALA A 549 53.71 -16.04 27.84
C ALA A 549 55.05 -16.58 27.33
N SER A 550 55.41 -17.76 27.83
CA SER A 550 56.56 -18.54 27.41
C SER A 550 56.29 -19.25 26.08
N LEU A 551 57.37 -19.64 25.39
CA LEU A 551 57.28 -20.40 24.13
C LEU A 551 56.49 -21.71 24.33
N GLN A 552 56.72 -22.38 25.45
CA GLN A 552 56.03 -23.62 25.81
C GLN A 552 54.51 -23.40 25.96
N GLU A 553 54.09 -22.35 26.66
CA GLU A 553 52.66 -22.03 26.83
C GLU A 553 51.97 -21.80 25.47
N GLY A 554 52.60 -21.08 24.55
CA GLY A 554 52.01 -20.84 23.23
C GLY A 554 52.00 -22.08 22.32
N VAL A 555 53.03 -22.94 22.37
CA VAL A 555 53.02 -24.21 21.62
C VAL A 555 51.96 -25.17 22.17
N SER A 556 51.85 -25.29 23.51
CA SER A 556 50.79 -26.09 24.14
C SER A 556 49.39 -25.60 23.78
N TYR A 557 49.22 -24.27 23.70
CA TYR A 557 47.95 -23.67 23.25
C TYR A 557 47.61 -24.07 21.80
N LEU A 558 48.55 -23.95 20.86
CA LEU A 558 48.35 -24.35 19.45
C LEU A 558 47.98 -25.83 19.31
N LEU A 559 48.65 -26.72 20.03
CA LEU A 559 48.34 -28.16 20.02
C LEU A 559 46.91 -28.44 20.52
N SER A 560 46.49 -27.76 21.60
CA SER A 560 45.13 -27.91 22.12
C SER A 560 44.06 -27.45 21.13
N MET A 561 44.32 -26.36 20.39
CA MET A 561 43.44 -25.87 19.33
C MET A 561 43.35 -26.85 18.17
N TRP A 562 44.48 -27.40 17.75
CA TRP A 562 44.55 -28.40 16.69
C TRP A 562 43.70 -29.64 17.02
N ASP A 563 43.83 -30.16 18.24
CA ASP A 563 43.04 -31.30 18.71
C ASP A 563 41.55 -31.01 18.80
N ALA A 564 41.19 -29.80 19.23
CA ALA A 564 39.79 -29.36 19.27
C ALA A 564 39.18 -29.23 17.86
N HIS A 565 39.96 -28.73 16.89
CA HIS A 565 39.52 -28.63 15.50
C HIS A 565 39.35 -30.00 14.85
N LYS A 566 40.25 -30.95 15.14
CA LYS A 566 40.16 -32.33 14.66
C LYS A 566 38.89 -33.04 15.15
N ARG A 567 38.51 -32.83 16.42
CA ARG A 567 37.28 -33.37 17.02
C ARG A 567 35.97 -32.79 16.46
N ARG A 568 35.99 -31.64 15.78
CA ARG A 568 34.80 -31.03 15.14
C ARG A 568 34.57 -31.50 13.70
N ARG A 569 35.56 -32.16 13.08
CA ARG A 569 35.49 -32.66 11.69
C ARG A 569 35.08 -34.14 11.58
N THR A 570 35.11 -34.86 12.70
CA THR A 570 34.51 -36.19 12.90
C THR A 570 33.15 -36.04 13.55
#